data_AF-A0AB34IRT0-F1
#
_entry.id   AF-A0AB34IRT0-F1
#
_cell.length_a   1.000
_cell.length_b   1.000
_cell.length_c   1.000
_cell.angle_alpha   90.00
_cell.angle_beta   90.00
_cell.angle_gamma   90.00
#
_symmetry.space_group_name_H-M   'P 1'
#
loop_
_entity.id
_entity.type
_entity.pdbx_description
1 polymer ?
#
loop_
_entity_poly.entity_id
_entity_poly.type
_entity_poly.pdbx_seq_one_letter_code
_entity_poly.pdbx_strand_id
1 'polypeptide(L)'
;MAPPGVWHTLAFALLAPAEAFTLHVGRTAPSPAYPLSMVATEPASSSVAVAERYVATNRFRVKQGREAAFEKRWADRKSRLGLLDGFRFFCMMRRCEREGYEDDINYVSCTVWETADAFNAWKSGDAFKEAHGGGTVGGIASMLIATAMNTKGKPKAAMWEGTLPVSIVPEAAPSAGWREVVADGESTLPGECYIAMNRFSVKQGHEGEFEQRFATRESTLKEFDGFKGFLLLRRDGKDPDGFTHSTFSVWKDEASFNKWKNAEKPKPPASTGDAGGPSNRNNIFERPPVPVFYEGILTLESAKGI
;
A
#
# COMPACT_ATOMS: atom_id res chain seq x y z
N MET A 1 -38.80 -8.79 33.78
CA MET A 1 -38.75 -7.50 33.05
C MET A 1 -37.60 -6.70 33.61
N ALA A 2 -36.58 -6.44 32.78
CA ALA A 2 -35.43 -5.57 33.06
C ALA A 2 -35.20 -4.74 31.79
N PRO A 3 -34.73 -3.48 31.88
CA PRO A 3 -34.87 -2.50 30.80
C PRO A 3 -33.90 -2.76 29.65
N PRO A 4 -34.26 -2.42 28.40
CA PRO A 4 -33.36 -2.52 27.25
C PRO A 4 -32.53 -1.24 27.17
N GLY A 5 -31.21 -1.35 27.35
CA GLY A 5 -30.32 -0.21 27.22
C GLY A 5 -28.86 -0.63 27.05
N VAL A 6 -28.23 -0.05 26.03
CA VAL A 6 -26.79 -0.09 25.69
C VAL A 6 -26.35 -1.27 24.80
N TRP A 7 -26.70 -1.21 23.51
CA TRP A 7 -26.00 -1.91 22.42
C TRP A 7 -25.46 -0.95 21.34
N HIS A 8 -25.24 0.33 21.68
CA HIS A 8 -24.69 1.33 20.76
C HIS A 8 -23.21 1.62 21.02
N THR A 9 -22.31 0.62 20.92
CA THR A 9 -20.85 0.89 20.83
C THR A 9 -19.97 -0.27 20.35
N LEU A 10 -20.46 -1.22 19.54
CA LEU A 10 -19.63 -2.33 19.02
C LEU A 10 -19.77 -2.50 17.50
N ALA A 11 -19.44 -1.44 16.77
CA ALA A 11 -19.13 -1.49 15.33
C ALA A 11 -17.93 -0.59 14.96
N PHE A 12 -17.11 -0.19 15.95
CA PHE A 12 -15.97 0.71 15.75
C PHE A 12 -14.66 -0.01 16.08
N ALA A 13 -14.19 -0.80 15.12
CA ALA A 13 -12.83 -1.36 15.14
C ALA A 13 -12.27 -1.68 13.74
N LEU A 14 -12.88 -1.14 12.67
CA LEU A 14 -12.43 -1.32 11.29
C LEU A 14 -11.93 -0.04 10.62
N LEU A 15 -11.94 1.09 11.32
CA LEU A 15 -11.38 2.35 10.84
C LEU A 15 -10.81 3.10 12.05
N ALA A 16 -9.55 3.52 11.96
CA ALA A 16 -9.07 4.63 12.79
C ALA A 16 -9.99 5.85 12.54
N PRO A 17 -10.36 6.64 13.56
CA PRO A 17 -11.20 7.80 13.37
C PRO A 17 -10.48 8.81 12.48
N ALA A 18 -11.20 9.30 11.47
CA ALA A 18 -10.86 10.56 10.82
C ALA A 18 -11.10 11.66 11.86
N GLU A 19 -10.04 12.20 12.47
CA GLU A 19 -10.17 13.49 13.14
C GLU A 19 -10.41 14.55 12.08
N ALA A 20 -11.42 15.37 12.34
CA ALA A 20 -11.95 16.37 11.44
C ALA A 20 -10.89 17.43 11.11
N PHE A 21 -10.46 17.49 9.84
CA PHE A 21 -9.83 18.69 9.30
C PHE A 21 -10.93 19.74 9.07
N THR A 22 -11.00 20.73 9.98
CA THR A 22 -11.79 21.94 9.76
C THR A 22 -10.94 22.93 8.96
N LEU A 23 -11.27 23.14 7.69
CA LEU A 23 -10.66 24.15 6.84
C LEU A 23 -11.12 25.55 7.30
N HIS A 24 -10.31 26.26 8.09
CA HIS A 24 -10.57 27.66 8.40
C HIS A 24 -10.04 28.56 7.27
N VAL A 25 -10.95 28.99 6.40
CA VAL A 25 -10.69 30.12 5.49
C VAL A 25 -10.90 31.41 6.28
N GLY A 26 -9.81 31.97 6.81
CA GLY A 26 -9.80 33.27 7.50
C GLY A 26 -9.40 34.40 6.56
N ARG A 27 -10.36 35.27 6.23
CA ARG A 27 -10.16 36.56 5.56
C ARG A 27 -9.33 37.53 6.42
N THR A 28 -8.45 38.29 5.76
CA THR A 28 -7.52 39.29 6.31
C THR A 28 -8.15 40.64 6.65
N ALA A 29 -7.73 41.27 7.76
CA ALA A 29 -7.62 42.73 8.00
C ALA A 29 -6.72 43.00 9.25
N PRO A 30 -6.13 44.21 9.43
CA PRO A 30 -4.73 44.36 9.86
C PRO A 30 -4.44 44.77 11.34
N SER A 31 -3.24 44.36 11.79
CA SER A 31 -2.22 44.89 12.77
C SER A 31 -2.57 45.95 13.85
N PRO A 32 -1.85 46.00 15.01
CA PRO A 32 -0.46 46.49 15.03
C PRO A 32 0.55 45.77 15.97
N ALA A 33 1.81 46.18 15.77
CA ALA A 33 3.10 45.64 16.21
C ALA A 33 3.39 45.51 17.71
N TYR A 34 4.19 44.49 18.07
CA TYR A 34 5.33 44.58 19.00
C TYR A 34 6.39 43.51 18.65
N PRO A 35 7.71 43.78 18.84
CA PRO A 35 8.78 42.91 18.36
C PRO A 35 9.22 41.93 19.46
N LEU A 36 9.25 40.64 19.15
CA LEU A 36 10.04 39.69 19.91
C LEU A 36 10.82 38.80 18.95
N SER A 37 12.14 38.83 19.16
CA SER A 37 13.16 37.96 18.61
C SER A 37 12.67 36.52 18.49
N MET A 38 12.48 36.06 17.26
CA MET A 38 12.42 34.64 16.94
C MET A 38 13.66 34.30 16.15
N VAL A 39 14.55 33.53 16.78
CA VAL A 39 15.50 32.70 16.05
C VAL A 39 14.66 31.84 15.11
N ALA A 40 14.76 32.11 13.81
CA ALA A 40 14.14 31.31 12.79
C ALA A 40 14.75 29.90 12.88
N THR A 41 14.01 28.98 13.50
CA THR A 41 14.24 27.56 13.29
C THR A 41 13.68 27.28 11.90
N GLU A 42 14.56 26.95 10.95
CA GLU A 42 14.17 26.60 9.59
C GLU A 42 13.11 25.50 9.58
N PRO A 43 12.08 25.56 8.72
CA PRO A 43 11.08 24.51 8.66
C PRO A 43 11.62 23.30 7.89
N ALA A 44 11.52 22.15 8.55
CA ALA A 44 11.03 20.85 8.07
C ALA A 44 11.40 20.35 6.65
N SER A 45 11.96 19.12 6.65
CA SER A 45 11.87 18.10 5.60
C SER A 45 10.69 18.32 4.63
N SER A 46 10.99 18.71 3.40
CA SER A 46 10.01 18.76 2.32
C SER A 46 10.21 17.54 1.43
N SER A 47 9.18 16.70 1.32
CA SER A 47 9.11 15.65 0.30
C SER A 47 9.22 16.28 -1.08
N VAL A 48 9.98 15.68 -1.99
CA VAL A 48 10.29 16.29 -3.29
C VAL A 48 9.42 15.72 -4.40
N ALA A 49 8.95 14.48 -4.27
CA ALA A 49 8.12 13.84 -5.29
C ALA A 49 6.62 14.09 -5.06
N VAL A 50 5.90 14.45 -6.13
CA VAL A 50 4.44 14.65 -6.08
C VAL A 50 3.74 13.29 -6.02
N ALA A 51 2.70 13.19 -5.17
CA ALA A 51 1.84 12.02 -5.11
C ALA A 51 0.92 11.98 -6.35
N GLU A 52 1.04 10.90 -7.12
CA GLU A 52 0.27 10.66 -8.37
C GLU A 52 -0.65 9.44 -8.25
N ARG A 53 -0.53 8.68 -7.15
CA ARG A 53 -1.39 7.56 -6.79
C ARG A 53 -1.69 7.59 -5.31
N TYR A 54 -2.79 6.94 -4.94
CA TYR A 54 -3.07 6.59 -3.55
C TYR A 54 -3.14 5.08 -3.39
N VAL A 55 -2.39 4.54 -2.45
CA VAL A 55 -2.31 3.09 -2.21
C VAL A 55 -2.80 2.77 -0.82
N ALA A 56 -3.75 1.85 -0.73
CA ALA A 56 -4.25 1.33 0.53
C ALA A 56 -3.89 -0.14 0.66
N THR A 57 -3.23 -0.51 1.75
CA THR A 57 -2.94 -1.90 2.08
C THR A 57 -3.60 -2.34 3.38
N ASN A 58 -4.13 -3.56 3.41
CA ASN A 58 -4.54 -4.22 4.65
C ASN A 58 -3.64 -5.42 4.85
N ARG A 59 -2.91 -5.45 5.97
CA ARG A 59 -1.93 -6.49 6.32
C ARG A 59 -2.60 -7.52 7.23
N PHE A 60 -2.68 -8.76 6.78
CA PHE A 60 -3.34 -9.86 7.47
C PHE A 60 -2.32 -10.85 8.03
N ARG A 61 -2.68 -11.43 9.17
CA ARG A 61 -1.95 -12.52 9.82
C ARG A 61 -2.82 -13.77 9.77
N VAL A 62 -2.90 -14.41 8.62
CA VAL A 62 -3.71 -15.62 8.42
C VAL A 62 -3.10 -16.76 9.24
N LYS A 63 -3.93 -17.56 9.90
CA LYS A 63 -3.48 -18.71 10.69
C LYS A 63 -2.97 -19.80 9.75
N GLN A 64 -1.97 -20.54 10.20
CA GLN A 64 -1.46 -21.71 9.47
C GLN A 64 -2.58 -22.73 9.23
N GLY A 65 -2.69 -23.25 8.01
CA GLY A 65 -3.74 -24.18 7.59
C GLY A 65 -5.08 -23.50 7.25
N ARG A 66 -5.16 -22.17 7.26
CA ARG A 66 -6.38 -21.40 6.94
C ARG A 66 -6.25 -20.55 5.68
N GLU A 67 -5.15 -20.70 4.95
CA GLU A 67 -4.80 -19.95 3.74
C GLU A 67 -5.83 -20.15 2.63
N ALA A 68 -6.07 -21.40 2.21
CA ALA A 68 -7.05 -21.71 1.17
C ALA A 68 -8.47 -21.23 1.54
N ALA A 69 -8.88 -21.41 2.80
CA ALA A 69 -10.16 -20.90 3.30
C ALA A 69 -10.23 -19.35 3.30
N PHE A 70 -9.13 -18.67 3.63
CA PHE A 70 -9.02 -17.22 3.55
C PHE A 70 -9.15 -16.74 2.11
N GLU A 71 -8.39 -17.33 1.19
CA GLU A 71 -8.40 -16.99 -0.24
C GLU A 71 -9.75 -17.26 -0.90
N LYS A 72 -10.36 -18.41 -0.62
CA LYS A 72 -11.73 -18.73 -1.08
C LYS A 72 -12.71 -17.64 -0.66
N ARG A 73 -12.66 -17.18 0.58
CA ARG A 73 -13.52 -16.10 1.05
C ARG A 73 -13.28 -14.78 0.30
N TRP A 74 -12.08 -14.51 -0.19
CA TRP A 74 -11.82 -13.35 -1.03
C TRP A 74 -12.28 -13.56 -2.47
N ALA A 75 -12.08 -14.75 -3.02
CA ALA A 75 -12.56 -15.17 -4.34
C ALA A 75 -14.08 -15.12 -4.46
N ASP A 76 -14.80 -15.59 -3.43
CA ASP A 76 -16.27 -15.62 -3.40
C ASP A 76 -16.91 -14.21 -3.30
N ARG A 77 -16.11 -13.15 -3.07
CA ARG A 77 -16.64 -11.79 -2.99
C ARG A 77 -16.98 -11.30 -4.37
N LYS A 78 -18.26 -11.01 -4.58
CA LYS A 78 -18.69 -10.14 -5.66
C LYS A 78 -18.01 -8.78 -5.48
N SER A 79 -17.13 -8.43 -6.42
CA SER A 79 -16.46 -7.14 -6.46
C SER A 79 -16.69 -6.46 -7.80
N ARG A 80 -17.21 -5.24 -7.76
CA ARG A 80 -17.25 -4.29 -8.89
C ARG A 80 -16.12 -3.26 -8.84
N LEU A 81 -15.10 -3.52 -8.02
CA LEU A 81 -13.97 -2.62 -7.77
C LEU A 81 -13.28 -2.18 -9.06
N GLY A 82 -13.12 -3.10 -10.02
CA GLY A 82 -12.50 -2.83 -11.32
C GLY A 82 -13.25 -1.84 -12.21
N LEU A 83 -14.52 -1.55 -11.90
CA LEU A 83 -15.39 -0.64 -12.67
C LEU A 83 -15.48 0.75 -12.06
N LEU A 84 -14.81 1.00 -10.94
CA LEU A 84 -14.92 2.27 -10.23
C LEU A 84 -13.99 3.33 -10.82
N ASP A 85 -14.49 4.56 -10.88
CA ASP A 85 -13.68 5.69 -11.33
C ASP A 85 -12.45 5.88 -10.44
N GLY A 86 -11.32 6.11 -11.08
CA GLY A 86 -10.03 6.26 -10.41
C GLY A 86 -9.42 4.96 -9.89
N PHE A 87 -10.07 3.80 -10.03
CA PHE A 87 -9.42 2.51 -9.77
C PHE A 87 -8.27 2.27 -10.76
N ARG A 88 -7.15 1.74 -10.27
CA ARG A 88 -5.99 1.39 -11.08
C ARG A 88 -5.63 -0.08 -10.97
N PHE A 89 -5.52 -0.58 -9.74
CA PHE A 89 -5.03 -1.94 -9.51
C PHE A 89 -5.52 -2.51 -8.19
N PHE A 90 -5.75 -3.81 -8.14
CA PHE A 90 -5.92 -4.58 -6.92
C PHE A 90 -5.17 -5.89 -7.04
N CYS A 91 -4.58 -6.33 -5.93
CA CYS A 91 -4.18 -7.73 -5.75
C CYS A 91 -4.30 -8.12 -4.29
N MET A 92 -4.58 -9.39 -4.04
CA MET A 92 -4.28 -10.02 -2.77
C MET A 92 -2.86 -10.58 -2.86
N MET A 93 -1.95 -10.11 -2.02
CA MET A 93 -0.55 -10.50 -2.02
C MET A 93 -0.32 -11.56 -0.96
N ARG A 94 0.06 -12.78 -1.38
CA ARG A 94 0.50 -13.87 -0.49
C ARG A 94 2.02 -13.83 -0.38
N ARG A 95 2.56 -13.72 0.83
CA ARG A 95 4.02 -13.63 1.02
C ARG A 95 4.69 -14.94 0.58
N CYS A 96 5.75 -14.85 -0.22
CA CYS A 96 6.49 -16.03 -0.72
C CYS A 96 7.23 -16.75 0.42
N GLU A 97 7.89 -16.00 1.31
CA GLU A 97 8.65 -16.53 2.44
C GLU A 97 7.97 -16.19 3.77
N ARG A 98 7.90 -17.14 4.71
CA ARG A 98 7.23 -16.91 6.02
C ARG A 98 8.16 -16.52 7.14
N GLU A 99 9.45 -16.79 6.99
CA GLU A 99 10.48 -16.59 8.02
C GLU A 99 11.39 -15.43 7.64
N GLY A 100 12.25 -14.98 8.56
CA GLY A 100 13.20 -13.89 8.30
C GLY A 100 12.63 -12.48 8.42
N TYR A 101 11.40 -12.33 8.94
CA TYR A 101 10.75 -11.03 9.15
C TYR A 101 10.42 -10.80 10.63
N GLU A 102 10.43 -9.53 11.04
CA GLU A 102 10.08 -9.08 12.39
C GLU A 102 8.56 -9.17 12.68
N ASP A 103 7.76 -9.44 11.65
CA ASP A 103 6.30 -9.51 11.68
C ASP A 103 5.80 -10.85 11.14
N ASP A 104 4.61 -11.29 11.58
CA ASP A 104 3.94 -12.50 11.09
C ASP A 104 2.83 -12.20 10.05
N ILE A 105 2.94 -11.09 9.32
CA ILE A 105 2.01 -10.75 8.23
C ILE A 105 2.30 -11.65 7.04
N ASN A 106 1.32 -12.39 6.56
CA ASN A 106 1.49 -13.34 5.44
C ASN A 106 0.57 -13.07 4.24
N TYR A 107 -0.43 -12.21 4.41
CA TYR A 107 -1.24 -11.69 3.30
C TYR A 107 -1.36 -10.17 3.38
N VAL A 108 -1.43 -9.53 2.22
CA VAL A 108 -1.68 -8.09 2.12
C VAL A 108 -2.65 -7.83 0.96
N SER A 109 -3.84 -7.30 1.24
CA SER A 109 -4.64 -6.74 0.15
C SER A 109 -4.05 -5.39 -0.23
N CYS A 110 -3.84 -5.12 -1.51
CA CYS A 110 -3.37 -3.83 -2.02
C CYS A 110 -4.36 -3.29 -3.05
N THR A 111 -4.78 -2.04 -2.90
CA THR A 111 -5.50 -1.29 -3.93
C THR A 111 -4.72 -0.04 -4.30
N VAL A 112 -4.60 0.24 -5.59
CA VAL A 112 -4.03 1.47 -6.15
C VAL A 112 -5.16 2.28 -6.78
N TRP A 113 -5.16 3.57 -6.50
CA TRP A 113 -6.12 4.55 -6.97
C TRP A 113 -5.39 5.73 -7.60
N GLU A 114 -6.04 6.40 -8.54
CA GLU A 114 -5.53 7.62 -9.15
C GLU A 114 -5.34 8.73 -8.10
N THR A 115 -6.29 8.87 -7.18
CA THR A 115 -6.26 9.91 -6.15
C THR A 115 -6.79 9.38 -4.82
N ALA A 116 -6.43 10.08 -3.73
CA ALA A 116 -7.01 9.82 -2.40
C ALA A 116 -8.53 10.04 -2.40
N ASP A 117 -9.03 11.01 -3.16
CA ASP A 117 -10.47 11.28 -3.30
C ASP A 117 -11.21 10.11 -3.95
N ALA A 118 -10.64 9.49 -5.00
CA ALA A 118 -11.23 8.31 -5.63
C ALA A 118 -11.32 7.12 -4.63
N PHE A 119 -10.26 6.92 -3.85
CA PHE A 119 -10.26 5.93 -2.76
C PHE A 119 -11.34 6.25 -1.71
N ASN A 120 -11.45 7.50 -1.28
CA ASN A 120 -12.42 7.93 -0.26
C ASN A 120 -13.87 7.81 -0.76
N ALA A 121 -14.11 8.11 -2.04
CA ALA A 121 -15.39 7.93 -2.70
C ALA A 121 -15.79 6.45 -2.72
N TRP A 122 -14.86 5.55 -3.06
CA TRP A 122 -15.10 4.11 -2.96
C TRP A 122 -15.39 3.68 -1.53
N LYS A 123 -14.54 4.06 -0.58
CA LYS A 123 -14.64 3.69 0.85
C LYS A 123 -15.97 4.10 1.49
N SER A 124 -16.56 5.20 1.02
CA SER A 124 -17.84 5.71 1.51
C SER A 124 -19.05 5.20 0.71
N GLY A 125 -18.81 4.59 -0.45
CA GLY A 125 -19.82 4.15 -1.41
C GLY A 125 -20.35 2.73 -1.17
N ASP A 126 -21.36 2.36 -1.97
CA ASP A 126 -22.05 1.07 -1.80
C ASP A 126 -21.17 -0.12 -2.17
N ALA A 127 -20.22 0.04 -3.10
CA ALA A 127 -19.27 -1.02 -3.48
C ALA A 127 -18.43 -1.48 -2.27
N PHE A 128 -18.06 -0.53 -1.40
CA PHE A 128 -17.33 -0.84 -0.17
C PHE A 128 -18.23 -1.58 0.82
N LYS A 129 -19.48 -1.15 0.99
CA LYS A 129 -20.45 -1.83 1.87
C LYS A 129 -20.69 -3.26 1.39
N GLU A 130 -20.94 -3.45 0.10
CA GLU A 130 -21.09 -4.77 -0.55
C GLU A 130 -19.90 -5.69 -0.23
N ALA A 131 -18.67 -5.19 -0.38
CA ALA A 131 -17.45 -5.95 -0.10
C ALA A 131 -17.21 -6.24 1.40
N HIS A 132 -17.89 -5.52 2.31
CA HIS A 132 -17.71 -5.61 3.78
C HIS A 132 -18.98 -6.05 4.53
N GLY A 133 -19.79 -6.94 3.93
CA GLY A 133 -20.96 -7.53 4.58
C GLY A 133 -22.28 -6.82 4.30
N GLY A 134 -22.35 -6.05 3.21
CA GLY A 134 -23.55 -5.37 2.71
C GLY A 134 -24.08 -4.27 3.62
N GLY A 135 -23.32 -3.83 4.63
CA GLY A 135 -23.80 -2.89 5.65
C GLY A 135 -24.85 -3.45 6.60
N THR A 136 -25.12 -4.76 6.57
CA THR A 136 -26.10 -5.43 7.45
C THR A 136 -25.45 -5.92 8.74
N VAL A 137 -26.19 -5.92 9.85
CA VAL A 137 -25.70 -6.44 11.14
C VAL A 137 -25.25 -7.90 11.02
N GLY A 138 -26.02 -8.73 10.30
CA GLY A 138 -25.69 -10.12 10.06
C GLY A 138 -24.43 -10.31 9.21
N GLY A 139 -24.30 -9.58 8.09
CA GLY A 139 -23.12 -9.68 7.23
C GLY A 139 -21.82 -9.19 7.89
N ILE A 140 -21.91 -8.13 8.70
CA ILE A 140 -20.78 -7.65 9.50
C ILE A 140 -20.38 -8.69 10.56
N ALA A 141 -21.36 -9.28 11.27
CA ALA A 141 -21.10 -10.34 12.24
C ALA A 141 -20.43 -11.57 11.60
N SER A 142 -20.94 -12.04 10.45
CA SER A 142 -20.32 -13.14 9.70
C SER A 142 -18.89 -12.82 9.27
N MET A 143 -18.63 -11.59 8.83
CA MET A 143 -17.27 -11.15 8.51
C MET A 143 -16.35 -11.18 9.74
N LEU A 144 -16.82 -10.72 10.89
CA LEU A 144 -16.04 -10.72 12.14
C LEU A 144 -15.73 -12.15 12.61
N ILE A 145 -16.70 -13.06 12.56
CA ILE A 145 -16.51 -14.48 12.89
C ILE A 145 -15.49 -15.10 11.94
N ALA A 146 -15.66 -14.92 10.62
CA ALA A 146 -14.72 -15.46 9.64
C ALA A 146 -13.30 -14.89 9.82
N THR A 147 -13.19 -13.62 10.20
CA THR A 147 -11.89 -13.00 10.53
C THR A 147 -11.29 -13.68 11.76
N ALA A 148 -12.03 -13.79 12.86
CA ALA A 148 -11.56 -14.46 14.08
C ALA A 148 -11.16 -15.93 13.85
N MET A 149 -11.87 -16.65 12.97
CA MET A 149 -11.55 -18.03 12.62
C MET A 149 -10.24 -18.12 11.82
N ASN A 150 -10.03 -17.24 10.83
CA ASN A 150 -8.95 -17.39 9.85
C ASN A 150 -7.71 -16.55 10.16
N THR A 151 -7.78 -15.50 10.98
CA THR A 151 -6.65 -14.59 11.22
C THR A 151 -6.30 -14.45 12.70
N LYS A 152 -5.05 -14.09 12.99
CA LYS A 152 -4.55 -13.67 14.30
C LYS A 152 -4.89 -12.19 14.51
N GLY A 153 -6.09 -11.94 15.01
CA GLY A 153 -6.61 -10.59 15.23
C GLY A 153 -6.98 -9.88 13.94
N LYS A 154 -7.21 -8.57 14.08
CA LYS A 154 -7.69 -7.69 13.00
C LYS A 154 -6.57 -7.41 11.97
N PRO A 155 -6.91 -7.20 10.69
CA PRO A 155 -5.93 -6.68 9.74
C PRO A 155 -5.42 -5.30 10.15
N LYS A 156 -4.17 -4.99 9.81
CA LYS A 156 -3.57 -3.67 10.02
C LYS A 156 -3.54 -2.90 8.71
N ALA A 157 -4.33 -1.84 8.64
CA ALA A 157 -4.35 -0.94 7.49
C ALA A 157 -3.03 -0.14 7.40
N ALA A 158 -2.65 0.27 6.20
CA ALA A 158 -1.48 1.07 5.92
C ALA A 158 -1.76 1.87 4.64
N MET A 159 -1.76 3.19 4.74
CA MET A 159 -2.01 4.08 3.60
C MET A 159 -0.70 4.66 3.09
N TRP A 160 -0.68 4.94 1.80
CA TRP A 160 0.51 5.45 1.13
C TRP A 160 0.15 6.44 0.04
N GLU A 161 1.00 7.45 -0.08
CA GLU A 161 1.13 8.28 -1.27
C GLU A 161 2.06 7.58 -2.25
N GLY A 162 1.57 7.27 -3.45
CA GLY A 162 2.36 6.69 -4.52
C GLY A 162 2.94 7.77 -5.41
N THR A 163 4.27 7.78 -5.54
CA THR A 163 5.05 8.72 -6.35
C THR A 163 5.83 7.97 -7.42
N LEU A 164 6.29 8.70 -8.44
CA LEU A 164 7.11 8.17 -9.53
C LEU A 164 6.48 6.95 -10.24
N PRO A 165 5.22 7.02 -10.69
CA PRO A 165 4.56 5.91 -11.35
C PRO A 165 5.25 5.56 -12.67
N VAL A 166 5.65 4.31 -12.78
CA VAL A 166 6.07 3.70 -14.04
C VAL A 166 5.07 2.60 -14.32
N SER A 167 4.31 2.69 -15.42
CA SER A 167 3.21 1.78 -15.69
C SER A 167 3.27 1.31 -17.15
N ILE A 168 3.06 0.01 -17.38
CA ILE A 168 2.79 -0.57 -18.69
C ILE A 168 1.28 -0.69 -18.82
N VAL A 169 0.72 -0.07 -19.85
CA VAL A 169 -0.72 -0.18 -20.12
C VAL A 169 -1.01 -1.61 -20.59
N PRO A 170 -1.99 -2.31 -19.98
CA PRO A 170 -2.36 -3.65 -20.42
C PRO A 170 -2.84 -3.64 -21.87
N GLU A 171 -2.39 -4.63 -22.65
CA GLU A 171 -2.82 -4.78 -24.06
C GLU A 171 -4.31 -5.12 -24.18
N ALA A 172 -4.85 -5.84 -23.19
CA ALA A 172 -6.26 -6.20 -23.12
C ALA A 172 -6.99 -5.36 -22.07
N ALA A 173 -8.14 -4.81 -22.44
CA ALA A 173 -9.03 -4.19 -21.48
C ALA A 173 -9.45 -5.22 -20.41
N PRO A 174 -9.55 -4.83 -19.14
CA PRO A 174 -10.04 -5.73 -18.10
C PRO A 174 -11.42 -6.24 -18.46
N SER A 175 -11.70 -7.50 -18.11
CA SER A 175 -13.05 -8.03 -18.21
C SER A 175 -13.99 -7.14 -17.41
N ALA A 176 -14.90 -6.43 -18.08
CA ALA A 176 -15.83 -5.47 -17.48
C ALA A 176 -16.92 -6.12 -16.60
N GLY A 177 -16.73 -7.37 -16.17
CA GLY A 177 -17.70 -8.20 -15.45
C GLY A 177 -17.24 -8.58 -14.06
N TRP A 178 -18.14 -9.25 -13.34
CA TRP A 178 -17.82 -9.91 -12.07
C TRP A 178 -16.78 -11.00 -12.35
N ARG A 179 -15.66 -10.94 -11.63
CA ARG A 179 -14.66 -12.00 -11.72
C ARG A 179 -15.22 -13.25 -11.04
N GLU A 180 -15.32 -14.35 -11.77
CA GLU A 180 -15.61 -15.67 -11.20
C GLU A 180 -14.29 -16.40 -10.98
N VAL A 181 -13.94 -16.62 -9.72
CA VAL A 181 -12.77 -17.42 -9.33
C VAL A 181 -13.26 -18.65 -8.61
N VAL A 182 -12.98 -19.82 -9.19
CA VAL A 182 -13.26 -21.10 -8.54
C VAL A 182 -12.18 -21.34 -7.49
N ALA A 183 -12.60 -21.39 -6.22
CA ALA A 183 -11.74 -21.71 -5.09
C ALA A 183 -12.42 -22.82 -4.27
N ASP A 184 -11.73 -23.94 -4.09
CA ASP A 184 -12.22 -25.10 -3.34
C ASP A 184 -12.21 -24.87 -1.81
N GLY A 185 -11.32 -24.00 -1.33
CA GLY A 185 -11.08 -23.77 0.10
C GLY A 185 -10.14 -24.79 0.74
N GLU A 186 -9.57 -25.68 -0.06
CA GLU A 186 -8.62 -26.73 0.34
C GLU A 186 -7.22 -26.43 -0.20
N SER A 187 -7.12 -25.92 -1.43
CA SER A 187 -5.88 -25.52 -2.07
C SER A 187 -5.79 -23.99 -2.19
N THR A 188 -4.58 -23.46 -2.09
CA THR A 188 -4.36 -22.03 -2.37
C THR A 188 -4.45 -21.76 -3.87
N LEU A 189 -4.97 -20.58 -4.21
CA LEU A 189 -5.08 -20.06 -5.57
C LEU A 189 -3.70 -19.92 -6.23
N PRO A 190 -3.62 -20.16 -7.55
CA PRO A 190 -2.40 -19.92 -8.31
C PRO A 190 -2.05 -18.43 -8.33
N GLY A 191 -0.75 -18.12 -8.29
CA GLY A 191 -0.24 -16.78 -8.51
C GLY A 191 -0.53 -16.28 -9.93
N GLU A 192 -0.91 -15.02 -10.06
CA GLU A 192 -1.19 -14.33 -11.33
C GLU A 192 -0.16 -13.24 -11.65
N CYS A 193 0.56 -12.78 -10.63
CA CYS A 193 1.66 -11.83 -10.76
C CYS A 193 2.66 -12.02 -9.62
N TYR A 194 3.82 -11.37 -9.74
CA TYR A 194 4.84 -11.34 -8.71
C TYR A 194 5.08 -9.89 -8.27
N ILE A 195 5.12 -9.67 -6.95
CA ILE A 195 5.32 -8.35 -6.37
C ILE A 195 6.60 -8.34 -5.55
N ALA A 196 7.46 -7.37 -5.81
CA ALA A 196 8.61 -7.07 -4.97
C ALA A 196 8.46 -5.71 -4.30
N MET A 197 8.55 -5.70 -2.97
CA MET A 197 8.48 -4.51 -2.13
C MET A 197 9.71 -4.41 -1.24
N ASN A 198 10.49 -3.35 -1.36
CA ASN A 198 11.52 -3.04 -0.38
C ASN A 198 10.94 -2.08 0.64
N ARG A 199 10.93 -2.44 1.92
CA ARG A 199 10.45 -1.58 3.01
C ARG A 199 11.61 -0.81 3.62
N PHE A 200 11.43 0.49 3.84
CA PHE A 200 12.48 1.39 4.31
C PHE A 200 12.03 2.12 5.59
N SER A 201 12.94 2.22 6.55
CA SER A 201 12.83 3.13 7.68
C SER A 201 13.83 4.25 7.48
N VAL A 202 13.40 5.30 6.79
CA VAL A 202 14.20 6.50 6.56
C VAL A 202 14.18 7.35 7.82
N LYS A 203 15.35 7.82 8.25
CA LYS A 203 15.51 8.72 9.40
C LYS A 203 14.73 10.00 9.19
N GLN A 204 14.14 10.49 10.26
CA GLN A 204 13.47 11.79 10.27
C GLN A 204 14.39 12.88 9.70
N GLY A 205 13.90 13.66 8.74
CA GLY A 205 14.67 14.73 8.08
C GLY A 205 15.37 14.31 6.79
N HIS A 206 15.47 13.00 6.51
CA HIS A 206 16.12 12.46 5.30
C HIS A 206 15.13 11.93 4.25
N GLU A 207 13.82 12.11 4.45
CA GLU A 207 12.80 11.60 3.52
C GLU A 207 12.92 12.23 2.14
N GLY A 208 13.09 13.56 2.06
CA GLY A 208 13.29 14.25 0.79
C GLY A 208 14.56 13.81 0.06
N GLU A 209 15.65 13.59 0.79
CA GLU A 209 16.90 13.05 0.24
C GLU A 209 16.70 11.64 -0.32
N PHE A 210 15.99 10.78 0.43
CA PHE A 210 15.64 9.43 0.00
C PHE A 210 14.82 9.45 -1.30
N GLU A 211 13.76 10.24 -1.38
CA GLU A 211 12.94 10.36 -2.57
C GLU A 211 13.72 10.89 -3.78
N GLN A 212 14.59 11.90 -3.57
CA GLN A 212 15.44 12.44 -4.62
C GLN A 212 16.39 11.38 -5.20
N ARG A 213 16.92 10.48 -4.36
CA ARG A 213 17.76 9.35 -4.81
C ARG A 213 16.99 8.38 -5.69
N PHE A 214 15.66 8.31 -5.62
CA PHE A 214 14.84 7.51 -6.54
C PHE A 214 14.45 8.30 -7.79
N ALA A 215 14.08 9.56 -7.65
CA ALA A 215 13.64 10.42 -8.76
C ALA A 215 14.75 10.64 -9.80
N THR A 216 16.02 10.66 -9.38
CA THR A 216 17.18 10.86 -10.26
C THR A 216 17.77 9.57 -10.81
N ARG A 217 17.24 8.39 -10.43
CA ARG A 217 17.69 7.11 -11.00
C ARG A 217 17.14 6.96 -12.40
N GLU A 218 18.04 6.67 -13.32
CA GLU A 218 17.65 6.09 -14.61
C GLU A 218 17.02 4.71 -14.35
N SER A 219 15.85 4.48 -14.93
CA SER A 219 15.10 3.24 -14.76
C SER A 219 14.89 2.57 -16.11
N THR A 220 15.47 1.39 -16.26
CA THR A 220 15.29 0.51 -17.42
C THR A 220 14.13 -0.46 -17.23
N LEU A 221 13.33 -0.32 -16.16
CA LEU A 221 12.29 -1.30 -15.80
C LEU A 221 11.32 -1.62 -16.95
N LYS A 222 10.92 -0.60 -17.73
CA LYS A 222 9.98 -0.76 -18.85
C LYS A 222 10.52 -1.62 -20.00
N GLU A 223 11.83 -1.81 -20.06
CA GLU A 223 12.50 -2.58 -21.13
C GLU A 223 12.49 -4.09 -20.85
N PHE A 224 12.22 -4.49 -19.59
CA PHE A 224 12.22 -5.89 -19.21
C PHE A 224 10.86 -6.54 -19.47
N ASP A 225 10.86 -7.62 -20.25
CA ASP A 225 9.69 -8.46 -20.44
C ASP A 225 9.10 -8.90 -19.09
N GLY A 226 7.78 -8.83 -19.00
CA GLY A 226 7.02 -9.12 -17.79
C GLY A 226 7.00 -8.01 -16.74
N PHE A 227 7.68 -6.87 -16.90
CA PHE A 227 7.45 -5.71 -16.03
C PHE A 227 6.05 -5.13 -16.27
N LYS A 228 5.31 -4.82 -15.20
CA LYS A 228 3.95 -4.25 -15.29
C LYS A 228 3.86 -2.85 -14.71
N GLY A 229 4.48 -2.61 -13.56
CA GLY A 229 4.51 -1.28 -13.00
C GLY A 229 5.36 -1.13 -11.74
N PHE A 230 5.60 0.12 -11.36
CA PHE A 230 6.37 0.53 -10.19
C PHE A 230 5.77 1.79 -9.56
N LEU A 231 5.77 1.82 -8.23
CA LEU A 231 5.54 3.01 -7.41
C LEU A 231 6.63 3.09 -6.33
N LEU A 232 7.10 4.30 -6.07
CA LEU A 232 7.69 4.62 -4.78
C LEU A 232 6.54 5.02 -3.84
N LEU A 233 6.47 4.40 -2.67
CA LEU A 233 5.42 4.63 -1.68
C LEU A 233 5.99 5.40 -0.50
N ARG A 234 5.40 6.53 -0.19
CA ARG A 234 5.58 7.26 1.08
C ARG A 234 4.41 6.96 1.99
N ARG A 235 4.69 6.69 3.26
CA ARG A 235 3.65 6.42 4.26
C ARG A 235 2.75 7.64 4.44
N ASP A 236 1.45 7.45 4.29
CA ASP A 236 0.44 8.42 4.70
C ASP A 236 0.03 8.12 6.15
N GLY A 237 0.56 8.90 7.08
CA GLY A 237 0.33 8.76 8.52
C GLY A 237 1.42 8.02 9.29
N LYS A 238 1.13 7.65 10.54
CA LYS A 238 2.06 6.92 11.42
C LYS A 238 1.63 5.47 11.54
N ASP A 239 2.60 4.56 11.44
CA ASP A 239 2.39 3.12 11.63
C ASP A 239 3.38 2.57 12.66
N PRO A 240 2.95 1.72 13.60
CA PRO A 240 3.86 1.11 14.57
C PRO A 240 4.85 0.12 13.94
N ASP A 241 4.69 -0.23 12.65
CA ASP A 241 5.70 -1.02 11.93
C ASP A 241 7.01 -0.25 11.71
N GLY A 242 7.01 1.07 11.85
CA GLY A 242 8.16 1.96 11.72
C GLY A 242 8.76 2.04 10.31
N PHE A 243 8.04 1.60 9.27
CA PHE A 243 8.44 1.80 7.88
C PHE A 243 7.81 3.09 7.34
N THR A 244 8.67 4.00 6.87
CA THR A 244 8.27 5.30 6.32
C THR A 244 8.06 5.27 4.82
N HIS A 245 8.75 4.37 4.11
CA HIS A 245 8.63 4.21 2.67
C HIS A 245 8.61 2.73 2.27
N SER A 246 8.10 2.46 1.07
CA SER A 246 8.26 1.17 0.42
C SER A 246 8.40 1.35 -1.10
N THR A 247 9.07 0.45 -1.79
CA THR A 247 8.81 0.29 -3.24
C THR A 247 7.64 -0.66 -3.44
N PHE A 248 7.00 -0.57 -4.59
CA PHE A 248 5.99 -1.52 -5.04
C PHE A 248 6.20 -1.77 -6.53
N SER A 249 6.78 -2.91 -6.89
CA SER A 249 6.96 -3.31 -8.30
C SER A 249 6.15 -4.56 -8.60
N VAL A 250 5.46 -4.55 -9.73
CA VAL A 250 4.60 -5.62 -10.19
C VAL A 250 5.17 -6.21 -11.47
N TRP A 251 5.26 -7.53 -11.50
CA TRP A 251 5.81 -8.34 -12.57
C TRP A 251 4.82 -9.43 -12.94
N LYS A 252 4.88 -9.90 -14.19
CA LYS A 252 4.09 -11.03 -14.69
C LYS A 252 4.32 -12.28 -13.85
N ASP A 253 5.58 -12.56 -13.50
CA ASP A 253 5.99 -13.73 -12.73
C ASP A 253 7.36 -13.50 -12.06
N GLU A 254 7.73 -14.41 -11.17
CA GLU A 254 9.01 -14.37 -10.46
C GLU A 254 10.21 -14.50 -11.42
N ALA A 255 10.07 -15.25 -12.50
CA ALA A 255 11.14 -15.43 -13.48
C ALA A 255 11.50 -14.11 -14.17
N SER A 256 10.48 -13.31 -14.52
CA SER A 256 10.63 -11.97 -15.10
C SER A 256 11.34 -11.02 -14.13
N PHE A 257 10.92 -11.01 -12.87
CA PHE A 257 11.59 -10.24 -11.82
C PHE A 257 13.06 -10.67 -11.66
N ASN A 258 13.34 -11.97 -11.62
CA ASN A 258 14.70 -12.49 -11.43
C ASN A 258 15.62 -12.18 -12.62
N LYS A 259 15.09 -12.18 -13.86
CA LYS A 259 15.84 -11.71 -15.04
C LYS A 259 16.28 -10.25 -14.86
N TRP A 260 15.38 -9.36 -14.44
CA TRP A 260 15.74 -7.96 -14.15
C TRP A 260 16.69 -7.83 -12.96
N LYS A 261 16.46 -8.60 -11.89
CA LYS A 261 17.28 -8.54 -10.67
C LYS A 261 18.74 -8.84 -10.97
N ASN A 262 18.97 -9.85 -11.82
CA ASN A 262 20.29 -10.39 -12.14
C ASN A 262 20.92 -9.76 -13.41
N ALA A 263 20.21 -8.87 -14.11
CA ALA A 263 20.76 -8.18 -15.27
C ALA A 263 21.87 -7.19 -14.87
N GLU A 264 22.87 -7.06 -15.73
CA GLU A 264 23.87 -5.99 -15.62
C GLU A 264 23.17 -4.64 -15.77
N LYS A 265 23.38 -3.76 -14.80
CA LYS A 265 22.81 -2.42 -14.79
C LYS A 265 23.92 -1.41 -15.11
N PRO A 266 23.64 -0.34 -15.88
CA PRO A 266 24.63 0.69 -16.15
C PRO A 266 25.27 1.16 -14.84
N LYS A 267 26.60 1.23 -14.82
CA LYS A 267 27.30 1.78 -13.66
C LYS A 267 26.93 3.25 -13.55
N PRO A 268 26.46 3.75 -12.39
CA PRO A 268 26.21 5.18 -12.24
C PRO A 268 27.51 5.94 -12.56
N PRO A 269 27.42 7.14 -13.16
CA PRO A 269 28.61 7.95 -13.45
C PRO A 269 29.44 8.10 -12.17
N ALA A 270 30.76 7.93 -12.30
CA ALA A 270 31.67 8.04 -11.17
C ALA A 270 31.44 9.39 -10.48
N SER A 271 31.01 9.38 -9.22
CA SER A 271 30.93 10.60 -8.43
C SER A 271 32.34 11.18 -8.33
N THR A 272 32.57 12.34 -8.91
CA THR A 272 33.80 13.10 -8.73
C THR A 272 33.93 13.50 -7.26
N GLY A 273 34.91 12.88 -6.57
CA GLY A 273 35.54 13.38 -5.36
C GLY A 273 34.83 13.10 -4.03
N ASP A 274 35.34 12.14 -3.26
CA ASP A 274 36.02 12.48 -2.01
C ASP A 274 36.97 11.34 -1.61
N ALA A 275 38.24 11.66 -1.44
CA ALA A 275 39.26 10.78 -0.89
C ALA A 275 39.21 10.91 0.64
N GLY A 276 38.27 10.21 1.27
CA GLY A 276 38.16 10.12 2.73
C GLY A 276 37.86 8.68 3.14
N GLY A 277 38.65 8.14 4.08
CA GLY A 277 38.49 6.79 4.62
C GLY A 277 37.10 6.49 5.24
N PRO A 278 36.86 5.24 5.71
CA PRO A 278 35.53 4.70 5.96
C PRO A 278 34.90 5.33 7.19
N SER A 279 34.23 6.46 7.01
CA SER A 279 33.38 7.09 8.00
C SER A 279 31.92 7.08 7.52
N ASN A 280 31.05 6.66 8.43
CA ASN A 280 29.62 6.39 8.31
C ASN A 280 28.77 7.65 8.03
N ARG A 281 29.13 8.46 7.03
CA ARG A 281 28.62 9.84 6.85
C ARG A 281 27.31 9.99 6.09
N ASN A 282 26.72 8.93 5.50
CA ASN A 282 25.51 9.06 4.67
C ASN A 282 24.44 7.98 4.87
N ASN A 283 24.41 7.31 6.04
CA ASN A 283 23.34 6.37 6.34
C ASN A 283 22.05 7.10 6.70
N ILE A 284 21.15 7.21 5.73
CA ILE A 284 19.81 7.81 5.85
C ILE A 284 18.77 6.87 6.45
N PHE A 285 19.13 5.62 6.79
CA PHE A 285 18.20 4.61 7.29
C PHE A 285 18.37 4.36 8.80
N GLU A 286 17.25 4.22 9.51
CA GLU A 286 17.19 3.80 10.92
C GLU A 286 17.51 2.32 11.08
N ARG A 287 17.12 1.50 10.09
CA ARG A 287 17.43 0.08 9.99
C ARG A 287 17.63 -0.33 8.53
N PRO A 288 18.30 -1.47 8.25
CA PRO A 288 18.49 -1.96 6.89
C PRO A 288 17.15 -2.08 6.14
N PRO A 289 17.12 -1.76 4.83
CA PRO A 289 15.95 -2.03 4.00
C PRO A 289 15.57 -3.52 4.02
N VAL A 290 14.27 -3.81 4.10
CA VAL A 290 13.75 -5.18 4.17
C VAL A 290 13.02 -5.52 2.87
N PRO A 291 13.63 -6.30 1.97
CA PRO A 291 12.93 -6.80 0.79
C PRO A 291 11.84 -7.80 1.21
N VAL A 292 10.68 -7.71 0.60
CA VAL A 292 9.56 -8.64 0.79
C VAL A 292 8.97 -8.97 -0.57
N PHE A 293 8.75 -10.26 -0.80
CA PHE A 293 8.26 -10.78 -2.06
C PHE A 293 6.90 -11.45 -1.86
N TYR A 294 6.04 -11.30 -2.85
CA TYR A 294 4.70 -11.84 -2.83
C TYR A 294 4.31 -12.45 -4.18
N GLU A 295 3.54 -13.53 -4.11
CA GLU A 295 2.67 -13.95 -5.20
C GLU A 295 1.37 -13.15 -5.12
N GLY A 296 1.00 -12.47 -6.21
CA GLY A 296 -0.27 -11.78 -6.32
C GLY A 296 -1.34 -12.73 -6.84
N ILE A 297 -2.44 -12.87 -6.09
CA ILE A 297 -3.64 -13.60 -6.48
C ILE A 297 -4.82 -12.63 -6.55
N LEU A 298 -5.87 -13.02 -7.27
CA LEU A 298 -7.10 -12.21 -7.40
C LEU A 298 -6.82 -10.82 -8.00
N THR A 299 -5.88 -10.73 -8.93
CA THR A 299 -5.46 -9.47 -9.54
C THR A 299 -6.60 -8.84 -10.35
N LEU A 300 -6.77 -7.53 -10.22
CA LEU A 300 -7.60 -6.69 -11.08
C LEU A 300 -6.75 -5.50 -11.50
N GLU A 301 -6.84 -5.13 -12.77
CA GLU A 301 -6.03 -4.04 -13.33
C GLU A 301 -6.89 -3.21 -14.27
N SER A 302 -6.75 -1.88 -14.20
CA SER A 302 -7.51 -0.98 -15.06
C SER A 302 -6.90 -0.92 -16.46
N ALA A 303 -7.70 -0.51 -17.45
CA ALA A 303 -7.20 -0.23 -18.81
C ALA A 303 -6.17 0.92 -18.87
N LYS A 304 -5.99 1.67 -17.77
CA LYS A 304 -5.01 2.76 -17.66
C LYS A 304 -3.72 2.30 -16.97
N GLY A 305 -3.60 1.01 -16.64
CA GLY A 305 -2.49 0.45 -15.88
C GLY A 305 -2.55 0.79 -14.39
N ILE A 306 -1.43 0.52 -13.71
CA ILE A 306 -1.16 0.82 -12.29
C ILE A 306 -0.94 2.33 -12.09
#